data_AF-A0A661C2M5-F1
#
_entry.id   AF-A0A661C2M5-F1
#
_cell.length_a   1.000
_cell.length_b   1.000
_cell.length_c   1.000
_cell.angle_alpha   90.00
_cell.angle_beta   90.00
_cell.angle_gamma   90.00
#
_symmetry.space_group_name_H-M   'P 1'
#
loop_
_entity.id
_entity.type
_entity.pdbx_description
1 polymer ?
#
loop_
_entity_poly.entity_id
_entity_poly.type
_entity_poly.pdbx_seq_one_letter_code
_entity_poly.pdbx_strand_id
1 'polypeptide(L)' 'VDGGVKVDNICEIAQAGADTFVAGSAIFGAKGEGDANDYNTVVAAMRAELAKA' A
#
# COMPACT_ATOMS: atom_id res chain seq x y z
N VAL A 1 -9.43 6.65 4.13
CA VAL A 1 -8.25 7.21 4.80
C VAL A 1 -7.31 7.82 3.77
N ASP A 2 -6.94 9.09 3.95
CA ASP A 2 -6.04 9.81 3.05
C ASP A 2 -4.83 10.33 3.84
N GLY A 3 -3.65 9.79 3.54
CA GLY A 3 -2.41 10.03 4.26
C GLY A 3 -2.04 8.92 5.25
N GLY A 4 -0.74 8.64 5.34
CA GLY A 4 -0.19 7.64 6.28
C GLY A 4 -0.44 6.17 5.91
N VAL A 5 -1.13 5.88 4.81
CA VAL A 5 -1.36 4.50 4.33
C VAL A 5 -0.08 3.91 3.74
N LYS A 6 0.33 2.74 4.23
CA LYS A 6 1.55 2.02 3.87
C LYS A 6 1.29 0.51 3.83
N VAL A 7 2.22 -0.26 3.27
CA VAL A 7 2.12 -1.73 3.23
C VAL A 7 2.01 -2.32 4.65
N ASP A 8 2.70 -1.76 5.64
CA ASP A 8 2.76 -2.31 7.01
C ASP A 8 1.52 -2.04 7.87
N ASN A 9 0.64 -1.10 7.47
CA ASN A 9 -0.52 -0.70 8.27
C ASN A 9 -1.86 -0.77 7.53
N ILE A 10 -1.88 -1.01 6.21
CA ILE A 10 -3.13 -0.95 5.42
C ILE A 10 -4.18 -1.99 5.88
N CYS A 11 -3.75 -3.16 6.37
CA CYS A 11 -4.65 -4.17 6.94
C CYS A 11 -5.29 -3.71 8.26
N GLU A 12 -4.50 -3.12 9.18
CA GLU A 12 -5.03 -2.53 10.41
C GLU A 12 -6.06 -1.44 10.12
N ILE A 13 -5.76 -0.56 9.15
CA ILE A 13 -6.67 0.50 8.72
C ILE A 13 -7.96 -0.08 8.14
N ALA A 14 -7.87 -1.18 7.38
CA ALA A 14 -9.04 -1.90 6.86
C ALA A 14 -9.89 -2.51 7.99
N GLN A 15 -9.24 -3.16 8.97
CA GLN A 15 -9.90 -3.75 10.15
C GLN A 15 -10.57 -2.70 11.03
N ALA A 16 -10.06 -1.47 11.04
CA ALA A 16 -10.70 -0.32 11.68
C ALA A 16 -11.96 0.18 10.93
N GLY A 17 -12.32 -0.43 9.79
CA GLY A 17 -13.55 -0.17 9.04
C GLY A 17 -13.39 0.71 7.80
N ALA A 18 -12.16 1.04 7.41
CA ALA A 18 -11.94 1.78 6.16
C ALA A 18 -12.09 0.85 4.93
N ASP A 19 -12.83 1.31 3.92
CA ASP A 19 -12.97 0.63 2.63
C ASP A 19 -12.20 1.31 1.49
N THR A 20 -11.73 2.54 1.72
CA THR A 20 -11.11 3.41 0.72
C THR A 20 -9.81 4.01 1.26
N PHE A 21 -8.75 3.93 0.46
CA PHE A 21 -7.39 4.29 0.84
C PHE A 21 -6.74 5.20 -0.21
N VAL A 22 -6.00 6.20 0.23
CA VAL A 22 -5.16 7.04 -0.63
C VAL A 22 -3.72 6.93 -0.15
N ALA A 23 -2.86 6.39 -1.01
CA ALA A 23 -1.44 6.13 -0.71
C ALA A 23 -0.54 6.77 -1.79
N GLY A 24 -0.08 7.99 -1.53
CA GLY A 24 0.84 8.70 -2.43
C GLY A 24 2.30 8.34 -2.18
N SER A 25 2.85 8.80 -1.05
CA SER A 25 4.27 8.62 -0.71
C SER A 25 4.71 7.17 -0.60
N ALA A 26 3.84 6.29 -0.11
CA ALA A 26 4.13 4.86 -0.04
C ALA A 26 4.25 4.19 -1.43
N ILE A 27 3.50 4.66 -2.44
CA ILE A 27 3.60 4.13 -3.81
C ILE A 27 4.78 4.79 -4.54
N PHE A 28 4.82 6.13 -4.59
CA PHE A 28 5.82 6.85 -5.38
C PHE A 28 7.22 6.79 -4.77
N GLY A 29 7.33 6.68 -3.44
CA GLY A 29 8.59 6.49 -2.74
C GLY A 29 9.16 5.08 -2.84
N ALA A 30 8.38 4.09 -3.30
CA ALA A 30 8.84 2.72 -3.47
C ALA A 30 9.53 2.47 -4.82
N LYS A 31 9.51 3.44 -5.74
CA LYS A 31 10.23 3.31 -7.01
C LYS A 31 11.73 3.24 -6.75
N GLY A 32 12.36 2.16 -7.23
CA GLY A 32 13.80 1.98 -7.15
C GLY A 32 14.38 1.51 -8.49
N GLU A 33 15.63 1.89 -8.79
CA GLU A 33 16.33 1.50 -10.02
C GLU A 33 16.53 -0.02 -10.16
N GLY A 34 16.45 -0.76 -9.04
CA GLY A 34 16.55 -2.21 -9.00
C GLY A 34 15.23 -2.97 -9.14
N ASP A 35 14.09 -2.27 -9.21
CA ASP A 35 12.78 -2.91 -9.39
C ASP A 35 12.30 -2.73 -10.83
N ALA A 36 12.34 -3.82 -11.60
CA ALA A 36 11.90 -3.84 -12.99
C ALA A 36 10.37 -3.66 -13.15
N ASN A 37 9.60 -3.69 -12.07
CA ASN A 37 8.14 -3.64 -12.11
C ASN A 37 7.58 -2.26 -11.75
N ASP A 38 8.43 -1.22 -11.64
CA ASP A 38 8.05 0.14 -11.25
C ASP A 38 7.18 0.14 -9.97
N TYR A 39 5.90 0.51 -10.08
CA TYR A 39 4.98 0.58 -8.96
C TYR A 39 4.21 -0.72 -8.71
N ASN A 40 4.28 -1.70 -9.62
CA ASN A 40 3.49 -2.92 -9.49
C ASN A 40 3.91 -3.75 -8.27
N THR A 41 5.20 -3.76 -7.91
CA THR A 41 5.68 -4.48 -6.72
C THR A 41 5.02 -3.96 -5.45
N VAL A 42 5.00 -2.64 -5.24
CA VAL A 42 4.40 -2.04 -4.03
C VAL A 42 2.87 -2.16 -4.04
N VAL A 43 2.22 -2.02 -5.20
CA VAL A 43 0.77 -2.21 -5.31
C VAL A 43 0.39 -3.67 -5.03
N ALA A 44 1.18 -4.64 -5.51
CA ALA A 44 0.97 -6.05 -5.20
C ALA A 44 1.13 -6.33 -3.70
N ALA A 45 2.16 -5.75 -3.07
CA ALA A 45 2.36 -5.87 -1.62
C ALA A 45 1.19 -5.28 -0.82
N MET A 46 0.70 -4.09 -1.18
CA MET A 46 -0.48 -3.48 -0.53
C MET A 46 -1.73 -4.35 -0.68
N ARG A 47 -1.98 -4.92 -1.87
CA ARG A 47 -3.11 -5.81 -2.11
C ARG A 47 -2.99 -7.13 -1.34
N ALA A 48 -1.79 -7.70 -1.28
CA ALA A 48 -1.53 -8.91 -0.52
C ALA A 48 -1.75 -8.67 0.99
N GLU A 49 -1.38 -7.49 1.51
CA GLU A 49 -1.65 -7.15 2.90
C GLU A 49 -3.15 -6.96 3.16
N LEU A 50 -3.85 -6.24 2.28
CA LEU A 50 -5.32 -6.08 2.37
C LEU A 50 -6.06 -7.41 2.34
N ALA A 51 -5.55 -8.42 1.62
CA ALA A 51 -6.16 -9.74 1.55
C ALA A 51 -6.06 -10.54 2.87
N LYS A 52 -5.32 -10.05 3.88
CA LYS A 52 -5.27 -10.65 5.23
C LYS A 52 -6.34 -10.11 6.18
N ALA A 53 -7.00 -9.01 5.80
CA ALA A 53 -8.01 -8.36 6.63
C ALA A 53 -9.31 -9.17 6.74
#